data_AF-A0A7Y6Q3T6-F1
#
_entry.id   AF-A0A7Y6Q3T6-F1
#
_cell.length_a   1.000
_cell.length_b   1.000
_cell.length_c   1.000
_cell.angle_alpha   90.00
_cell.angle_beta   90.00
_cell.angle_gamma   90.00
#
_symmetry.space_group_name_H-M   'P 1'
#
loop_
_entity.id
_entity.type
_entity.pdbx_description
1 polymer ?
#
loop_
_entity_poly.entity_id
_entity_poly.type
_entity_poly.pdbx_seq_one_letter_code
_entity_poly.pdbx_strand_id
1 'polypeptide(L)'
;MHKSLLLALLLAVTGASALAEDANVVSPQVTFVTSTGYWEESGDSLSALDPSDPQAEPATESKNAEGAPRRGYYKLIALRQQDGTAQIHLQQIAATPAGPEVISSAELEEFSSLKAYVTDIRPETSTGVTAQPGMFATVYLKTDPAAREPETWTVLIDDLGDIKVERASN
;
A
#
# COMPACT_ATOMS: atom_id res chain seq x y z
N MET A 1 61.27 -12.02 11.69
CA MET A 1 60.20 -11.51 12.59
C MET A 1 59.05 -10.85 11.83
N HIS A 2 58.72 -11.25 10.59
CA HIS A 2 57.67 -10.57 9.78
C HIS A 2 56.40 -11.42 9.60
N LYS A 3 56.46 -12.73 9.86
CA LYS A 3 55.31 -13.66 9.80
C LYS A 3 54.27 -13.41 10.89
N SER A 4 54.72 -13.02 12.09
CA SER A 4 53.81 -12.71 13.21
C SER A 4 53.05 -11.39 13.02
N LEU A 5 53.61 -10.45 12.25
CA LEU A 5 52.97 -9.17 11.96
C LEU A 5 51.83 -9.31 10.93
N LEU A 6 51.99 -10.20 9.96
CA LEU A 6 50.95 -10.49 8.96
C LEU A 6 49.72 -11.16 9.59
N LEU A 7 49.92 -12.05 10.57
CA LEU A 7 48.83 -12.76 11.23
C LEU A 7 47.99 -11.80 12.12
N ALA A 8 48.63 -10.81 12.73
CA ALA A 8 47.93 -9.79 13.52
C ALA A 8 47.08 -8.84 12.65
N LEU A 9 47.52 -8.57 11.41
CA LEU A 9 46.77 -7.72 10.48
C LEU A 9 45.53 -8.43 9.92
N LEU A 10 45.59 -9.75 9.72
CA LEU A 10 44.46 -10.56 9.24
C LEU A 10 43.33 -10.71 10.27
N LEU A 11 43.60 -10.62 11.58
CA LEU A 11 42.57 -10.63 12.62
C LEU A 11 41.84 -9.29 12.80
N ALA A 12 42.37 -8.19 12.24
CA ALA A 12 41.75 -6.86 12.38
C ALA A 12 40.62 -6.60 11.37
N VAL A 13 40.42 -7.49 10.38
CA VAL A 13 39.47 -7.28 9.26
C VAL A 13 38.15 -8.04 9.44
N THR A 14 38.01 -8.90 10.47
CA THR A 14 36.79 -9.70 10.68
C THR A 14 35.66 -8.95 11.41
N GLY A 15 35.81 -7.66 11.65
CA GLY A 15 34.82 -6.80 12.33
C GLY A 15 33.77 -6.19 11.41
N ALA A 16 33.42 -6.82 10.29
CA ALA A 16 32.19 -6.44 9.58
C ALA A 16 31.01 -6.76 10.51
N SER A 17 30.60 -5.77 11.31
CA SER A 17 29.33 -5.81 11.99
C SER A 17 28.28 -6.06 10.92
N ALA A 18 27.73 -7.27 10.91
CA ALA A 18 26.41 -7.47 10.33
C ALA A 18 25.51 -6.49 11.08
N LEU A 19 25.18 -5.36 10.43
CA LEU A 19 24.09 -4.52 10.91
C LEU A 19 22.88 -5.44 10.87
N ALA A 20 22.41 -5.85 12.05
CA ALA A 20 21.11 -6.47 12.14
C ALA A 20 20.14 -5.52 11.44
N GLU A 21 19.39 -6.03 10.45
CA GLU A 21 18.30 -5.26 9.86
C GLU A 21 17.44 -4.72 11.00
N ASP A 22 17.03 -3.45 10.90
CA ASP A 22 16.23 -2.79 11.92
C ASP A 22 15.05 -3.69 12.28
N ALA A 23 14.99 -4.12 13.55
CA ALA A 23 13.94 -5.00 14.04
C ALA A 23 12.52 -4.38 13.88
N ASN A 24 12.45 -3.08 13.55
CA ASN A 24 11.23 -2.35 13.27
C ASN A 24 11.04 -2.02 11.79
N VAL A 25 11.33 -2.97 10.88
CA VAL A 25 11.01 -2.83 9.43
C VAL A 25 9.56 -2.35 9.22
N VAL A 26 8.65 -2.77 10.11
CA VAL A 26 7.27 -2.30 10.17
C VAL A 26 6.92 -1.97 11.62
N SER A 27 6.10 -0.93 11.85
CA SER A 27 5.60 -0.59 13.18
C SER A 27 4.96 -1.80 13.87
N PRO A 28 5.21 -2.04 15.17
CA PRO A 28 4.63 -3.17 15.90
C PRO A 28 3.10 -3.10 16.05
N GLN A 29 2.50 -1.94 15.78
CA GLN A 29 1.04 -1.78 15.73
C GLN A 29 0.44 -2.41 14.47
N VAL A 30 1.21 -2.58 13.39
CA VAL A 30 0.72 -3.17 12.15
C VAL A 30 0.52 -4.66 12.36
N THR A 31 -0.73 -5.12 12.30
CA THR A 31 -1.08 -6.53 12.45
C THR A 31 -1.27 -7.23 11.10
N PHE A 32 -1.76 -6.52 10.10
CA PHE A 32 -1.97 -7.04 8.74
C PHE A 32 -1.62 -5.98 7.71
N VAL A 33 -0.98 -6.42 6.62
CA VAL A 33 -0.73 -5.62 5.43
C VAL A 33 -1.08 -6.47 4.22
N THR A 34 -2.06 -6.02 3.44
CA THR A 34 -2.53 -6.74 2.25
C THR A 34 -2.50 -5.82 1.06
N SER A 35 -1.66 -6.13 0.07
CA SER A 35 -1.61 -5.44 -1.22
C SER A 35 -2.53 -6.14 -2.22
N THR A 36 -3.39 -5.40 -2.92
CA THR A 36 -4.33 -5.95 -3.91
C THR A 36 -4.87 -4.86 -4.86
N GLY A 37 -5.68 -5.29 -5.83
CA GLY A 37 -6.31 -4.42 -6.82
C GLY A 37 -5.33 -3.78 -7.79
N TYR A 38 -5.89 -2.93 -8.65
CA TYR A 38 -5.17 -2.16 -9.65
C TYR A 38 -5.86 -0.82 -9.83
N TRP A 39 -5.09 0.23 -10.12
CA TRP A 39 -5.64 1.49 -10.58
C TRP A 39 -4.74 2.06 -11.66
N GLU A 40 -5.36 2.81 -12.57
CA GLU A 40 -4.68 3.57 -13.61
C GLU A 40 -5.40 4.90 -13.77
N GLU A 41 -4.64 5.97 -13.84
CA GLU A 41 -5.13 7.29 -14.21
C GLU A 41 -4.84 7.47 -15.70
N SER A 42 -5.91 7.50 -16.49
CA SER A 42 -5.83 7.80 -17.91
C SER A 42 -5.21 9.19 -18.08
N GLY A 43 -4.04 9.27 -18.71
CA GLY A 43 -3.36 10.54 -19.02
C GLY A 43 -4.06 11.39 -20.08
N ASP A 44 -5.36 11.16 -20.31
CA ASP A 44 -6.17 11.84 -21.31
C ASP A 44 -6.47 13.26 -20.83
N SER A 45 -5.45 14.10 -20.96
CA SER A 45 -5.60 15.53 -20.90
C SER A 45 -6.55 15.92 -22.03
N LEU A 46 -7.66 16.58 -21.69
CA LEU A 46 -8.63 17.19 -22.58
C LEU A 46 -8.04 18.23 -23.58
N SER A 47 -6.73 18.22 -23.81
CA SER A 47 -5.98 19.07 -24.75
C SER A 47 -6.16 18.68 -26.22
N ALA A 48 -6.83 17.57 -26.54
CA ALA A 48 -7.08 17.14 -27.92
C ALA A 48 -8.40 17.67 -28.53
N LEU A 49 -9.17 18.49 -27.82
CA LEU A 49 -10.50 18.93 -28.26
C LEU A 49 -10.62 20.38 -28.76
N ASP A 50 -9.51 21.11 -28.96
CA ASP A 50 -9.58 22.38 -29.69
C ASP A 50 -8.74 22.35 -30.98
N PRO A 51 -9.36 22.13 -32.16
CA PRO A 51 -8.69 22.22 -33.45
C PRO A 51 -8.46 23.68 -33.93
N SER A 52 -8.57 24.69 -33.05
CA SER A 52 -8.66 26.10 -33.44
C SER A 52 -7.68 27.04 -32.72
N ASP A 53 -6.39 26.69 -32.57
CA ASP A 53 -5.40 27.70 -32.14
C ASP A 53 -4.09 27.62 -32.94
N PRO A 54 -3.87 28.49 -33.94
CA PRO A 54 -2.63 28.58 -34.68
C PRO A 54 -1.67 29.56 -33.99
N GLN A 55 -1.13 29.22 -32.82
CA GLN A 55 0.02 29.92 -32.26
C GLN A 55 0.92 28.96 -31.48
N ALA A 56 1.79 28.28 -32.22
CA ALA A 56 2.95 27.61 -31.65
C ALA A 56 3.98 28.69 -31.23
N GLU A 57 4.12 28.91 -29.92
CA GLU A 57 5.31 29.51 -29.32
C GLU A 57 5.99 28.45 -28.43
N PRO A 58 7.34 28.37 -28.42
CA PRO A 58 8.04 27.32 -27.69
C PRO A 58 8.03 27.64 -26.19
N ALA A 59 7.11 27.01 -25.47
CA ALA A 59 7.12 27.05 -24.01
C ALA A 59 8.34 26.28 -23.50
N THR A 60 9.14 27.02 -22.73
CA THR A 60 10.36 26.61 -22.05
C THR A 60 10.10 25.42 -21.14
N GLU A 61 11.12 24.55 -21.02
CA GLU A 61 11.19 23.35 -20.19
C GLU A 61 10.45 23.47 -18.84
N SER A 62 9.18 23.06 -18.81
CA SER A 62 8.46 22.79 -17.58
C SER A 62 8.69 21.32 -17.23
N LYS A 63 9.53 21.08 -16.22
CA LYS A 63 9.68 19.77 -15.58
C LYS A 63 8.41 19.43 -14.80
N ASN A 64 7.37 19.04 -15.50
CA ASN A 64 6.31 18.21 -14.94
C ASN A 64 6.07 17.08 -15.93
N ALA A 65 6.13 15.84 -15.44
CA ALA A 65 5.68 14.66 -16.17
C ALA A 65 4.14 14.65 -16.28
N GLU A 66 3.54 15.76 -16.72
CA GLU A 66 2.13 15.87 -17.05
C GLU A 66 1.90 15.12 -18.38
N GLY A 67 1.40 13.88 -18.26
CA GLY A 67 0.96 13.09 -19.43
C GLY A 67 1.37 11.62 -19.43
N ALA A 68 2.19 11.15 -18.47
CA ALA A 68 2.44 9.71 -18.34
C ALA A 68 1.26 9.05 -17.60
N PRO A 69 0.65 7.98 -18.13
CA PRO A 69 -0.39 7.23 -17.41
C PRO A 69 0.20 6.74 -16.08
N ARG A 70 -0.39 7.17 -14.96
CA ARG A 70 0.00 6.71 -13.63
C ARG A 70 -0.76 5.45 -13.31
N ARG A 71 -0.10 4.48 -12.69
CA ARG A 71 -0.73 3.22 -12.29
C ARG A 71 -0.19 2.75 -10.95
N GLY A 72 -0.92 1.82 -10.34
CA GLY A 72 -0.44 1.17 -9.15
C GLY A 72 -1.45 0.20 -8.54
N TYR A 73 -1.39 0.05 -7.22
CA TYR A 73 -2.19 -0.90 -6.46
C TYR A 73 -2.65 -0.28 -5.15
N TYR A 74 -3.52 -0.98 -4.44
CA TYR A 74 -4.02 -0.56 -3.14
C TYR A 74 -3.43 -1.43 -2.03
N LYS A 75 -3.38 -0.86 -0.83
CA LYS A 75 -2.92 -1.56 0.37
C LYS A 75 -3.89 -1.31 1.51
N LEU A 76 -4.36 -2.40 2.12
CA LEU A 76 -5.07 -2.35 3.38
C LEU A 76 -4.08 -2.62 4.52
N ILE A 77 -4.11 -1.76 5.53
CA ILE A 77 -3.24 -1.85 6.71
C ILE A 77 -4.12 -1.87 7.95
N ALA A 78 -4.06 -2.95 8.73
CA ALA A 78 -4.68 -2.98 10.05
C ALA A 78 -3.68 -2.55 11.12
N LEU A 79 -4.03 -1.53 11.90
CA LEU A 79 -3.27 -1.00 13.01
C LEU A 79 -3.97 -1.31 14.33
N ARG A 80 -3.33 -2.10 15.19
CA ARG A 80 -3.77 -2.37 16.55
C ARG A 80 -3.56 -1.13 17.43
N GLN A 81 -4.66 -0.69 18.04
CA GLN A 81 -4.74 0.42 18.97
C GLN A 81 -4.39 -0.04 20.39
N GLN A 82 -4.20 0.93 21.29
CA GLN A 82 -3.88 0.67 22.71
C GLN A 82 -5.01 -0.05 23.45
N ASP A 83 -6.27 0.19 23.06
CA ASP A 83 -7.44 -0.51 23.60
C ASP A 83 -7.61 -1.95 23.04
N GLY A 84 -6.68 -2.36 22.16
CA GLY A 84 -6.67 -3.67 21.51
C GLY A 84 -7.49 -3.75 20.23
N THR A 85 -8.33 -2.75 19.94
CA THR A 85 -9.12 -2.67 18.70
C THR A 85 -8.24 -2.33 17.51
N ALA A 86 -8.79 -2.37 16.30
CA ALA A 86 -8.06 -2.08 15.07
C ALA A 86 -8.64 -0.87 14.33
N GLN A 87 -7.76 -0.06 13.77
CA GLN A 87 -8.07 0.85 12.67
C GLN A 87 -7.62 0.19 11.36
N ILE A 88 -8.38 0.38 10.28
CA ILE A 88 -7.98 -0.08 8.96
C ILE A 88 -7.76 1.13 8.07
N HIS A 89 -6.57 1.23 7.49
CA HIS A 89 -6.24 2.26 6.52
C HIS A 89 -6.17 1.69 5.13
N LEU A 90 -6.77 2.39 4.18
CA LEU A 90 -6.61 2.17 2.75
C LEU A 90 -5.57 3.15 2.23
N GLN A 91 -4.53 2.62 1.60
CA GLN A 91 -3.53 3.39 0.87
C GLN A 91 -3.62 3.10 -0.62
N GLN A 92 -3.53 4.16 -1.42
CA GLN A 92 -3.28 4.05 -2.84
C GLN A 92 -1.78 4.25 -3.08
N ILE A 93 -1.18 3.28 -3.76
CA ILE A 93 0.26 3.23 -4.02
C ILE A 93 0.49 3.42 -5.51
N ALA A 94 1.29 4.40 -5.91
CA ALA A 94 1.79 4.53 -7.28
C ALA A 94 3.03 3.66 -7.48
N ALA A 95 3.05 2.89 -8.56
CA ALA A 95 4.22 2.13 -8.99
C ALA A 95 5.07 3.00 -9.92
N THR A 96 6.11 3.63 -9.38
CA THR A 96 7.00 4.51 -10.15
C THR A 96 8.33 3.80 -10.47
N PRO A 97 9.09 4.27 -11.48
CA PRO A 97 10.44 3.77 -11.74
C PRO A 97 11.42 3.94 -10.57
N ALA A 98 11.17 4.92 -9.68
CA ALA A 98 11.97 5.15 -8.47
C ALA A 98 11.55 4.26 -7.29
N GLY A 99 10.43 3.54 -7.42
CA GLY A 99 9.86 2.67 -6.39
C GLY A 99 8.39 3.00 -6.07
N PRO A 100 7.76 2.23 -5.19
CA PRO A 100 6.39 2.48 -4.76
C PRO A 100 6.27 3.77 -3.95
N GLU A 101 5.29 4.61 -4.27
CA GLU A 101 5.01 5.87 -3.57
C GLU A 101 3.57 5.87 -3.03
N VAL A 102 3.37 6.25 -1.76
CA VAL A 102 2.03 6.43 -1.19
C VAL A 102 1.47 7.73 -1.71
N ILE A 103 0.44 7.66 -2.55
CA ILE A 103 -0.20 8.86 -3.12
C ILE A 103 -1.42 9.32 -2.33
N SER A 104 -2.10 8.39 -1.66
CA SER A 104 -3.21 8.69 -0.75
C SER A 104 -3.27 7.67 0.38
N SER A 105 -3.79 8.10 1.52
CA SER A 105 -3.99 7.26 2.71
C SER A 105 -5.21 7.77 3.47
N ALA A 106 -6.20 6.91 3.67
CA ALA A 106 -7.43 7.22 4.39
C ALA A 106 -7.76 6.11 5.40
N GLU A 107 -8.36 6.49 6.53
CA GLU A 107 -8.96 5.53 7.46
C GLU A 107 -10.32 5.09 6.93
N LEU A 108 -10.63 3.80 7.05
CA LEU A 108 -11.95 3.24 6.79
C LEU A 108 -12.74 3.26 8.09
N GLU A 109 -13.42 4.38 8.35
CA GLU A 109 -14.10 4.67 9.63
C GLU A 109 -15.16 3.64 10.01
N GLU A 110 -15.74 2.95 9.02
CA GLU A 110 -16.71 1.88 9.23
C GLU A 110 -16.13 0.82 10.16
N PHE A 111 -14.86 0.42 9.99
CA PHE A 111 -14.21 -0.55 10.86
C PHE A 111 -13.90 0.00 12.25
N SER A 112 -13.42 1.24 12.32
CA SER A 112 -13.10 1.90 13.59
C SER A 112 -14.33 2.09 14.47
N SER A 113 -15.49 2.34 13.85
CA SER A 113 -16.77 2.48 14.55
C SER A 113 -17.23 1.18 15.23
N LEU A 114 -16.84 0.01 14.68
CA LEU A 114 -17.19 -1.30 15.24
C LEU A 114 -16.37 -1.65 16.48
N LYS A 115 -15.25 -0.96 16.73
CA LYS A 115 -14.28 -1.30 17.79
C LYS A 115 -13.85 -2.77 17.72
N ALA A 116 -13.66 -3.28 16.50
CA ALA A 116 -13.39 -4.68 16.24
C ALA A 116 -11.90 -5.04 16.30
N TYR A 117 -11.64 -6.34 16.40
CA TYR A 117 -10.34 -6.96 16.31
C TYR A 117 -10.20 -7.62 14.94
N VAL A 118 -9.29 -7.13 14.10
CA VAL A 118 -9.01 -7.76 12.80
C VAL A 118 -8.25 -9.06 13.05
N THR A 119 -8.74 -10.14 12.45
CA THR A 119 -8.13 -11.48 12.52
C THR A 119 -7.49 -11.92 11.22
N ASP A 120 -7.90 -11.34 10.08
CA ASP A 120 -7.29 -11.60 8.77
C ASP A 120 -7.74 -10.53 7.75
N ILE A 121 -6.95 -10.29 6.70
CA ILE A 121 -7.33 -9.50 5.52
C ILE A 121 -6.89 -10.26 4.28
N ARG A 122 -7.87 -10.73 3.48
CA ARG A 122 -7.60 -11.50 2.27
C ARG A 122 -7.88 -10.69 1.01
N PRO A 123 -6.95 -10.69 0.04
CA PRO A 123 -7.25 -10.16 -1.28
C PRO A 123 -8.25 -11.07 -2.00
N GLU A 124 -8.93 -10.55 -3.02
CA GLU A 124 -9.77 -11.36 -3.92
C GLU A 124 -9.00 -12.54 -4.52
N THR A 125 -7.76 -12.27 -4.96
CA THR A 125 -6.90 -13.25 -5.60
C THR A 125 -5.49 -13.22 -5.02
N SER A 126 -4.83 -14.37 -5.01
CA SER A 126 -3.40 -14.46 -4.65
C SER A 126 -2.47 -14.04 -5.79
N THR A 127 -3.00 -13.62 -6.94
CA THR A 127 -2.19 -13.13 -8.07
C THR A 127 -1.69 -11.70 -7.85
N GLY A 128 -2.26 -10.98 -6.86
CA GLY A 128 -1.79 -9.66 -6.41
C GLY A 128 -2.14 -8.50 -7.34
N VAL A 129 -2.61 -8.76 -8.56
CA VAL A 129 -3.04 -7.74 -9.53
C VAL A 129 -4.24 -8.28 -10.32
N THR A 130 -5.27 -7.45 -10.48
CA THR A 130 -6.43 -7.68 -11.34
C THR A 130 -6.22 -7.00 -12.70
N ALA A 131 -6.78 -7.57 -13.77
CA ALA A 131 -6.65 -7.00 -15.13
C ALA A 131 -7.51 -5.75 -15.35
N GLN A 132 -8.43 -5.46 -14.43
CA GLN A 132 -9.33 -4.31 -14.46
C GLN A 132 -9.05 -3.41 -13.25
N PRO A 133 -9.18 -2.08 -13.41
CA PRO A 133 -9.16 -1.15 -12.30
C PRO A 133 -10.19 -1.51 -11.23
N GLY A 134 -9.84 -1.23 -9.99
CA GLY A 134 -10.64 -1.52 -8.80
C GLY A 134 -9.89 -2.37 -7.79
N MET A 135 -10.57 -2.68 -6.70
CA MET A 135 -10.04 -3.49 -5.61
C MET A 135 -11.16 -4.24 -4.91
N PHE A 136 -10.91 -5.50 -4.56
CA PHE A 136 -11.76 -6.24 -3.64
C PHE A 136 -10.90 -6.95 -2.59
N ALA A 137 -11.30 -6.81 -1.33
CA ALA A 137 -10.69 -7.52 -0.22
C ALA A 137 -11.73 -7.91 0.83
N THR A 138 -11.49 -9.04 1.46
CA THR A 138 -12.30 -9.55 2.56
C THR A 138 -11.56 -9.33 3.87
N VAL A 139 -12.18 -8.58 4.78
CA VAL A 139 -11.72 -8.35 6.14
C VAL A 139 -12.47 -9.29 7.08
N TYR A 140 -11.71 -10.08 7.84
CA TYR A 140 -12.25 -10.92 8.91
C TYR A 140 -11.99 -10.24 10.24
N LEU A 141 -13.05 -10.01 11.00
CA LEU A 141 -12.97 -9.27 12.26
C LEU A 141 -13.87 -9.85 13.34
N LYS A 142 -13.60 -9.51 14.60
CA LYS A 142 -14.43 -9.87 15.75
C LYS A 142 -14.78 -8.62 16.54
N THR A 143 -16.07 -8.36 16.74
CA THR A 143 -16.54 -7.31 17.67
C THR A 143 -16.49 -7.80 19.12
N ASP A 144 -16.75 -9.09 19.36
CA ASP A 144 -16.48 -9.79 20.61
C ASP A 144 -15.24 -10.70 20.48
N PRO A 145 -14.13 -10.42 21.19
CA PRO A 145 -12.94 -11.29 21.20
C PRO A 145 -13.20 -12.75 21.56
N ALA A 146 -14.24 -13.01 22.37
CA ALA A 146 -14.62 -14.36 22.78
C ALA A 146 -15.47 -15.09 21.73
N ALA A 147 -15.95 -14.40 20.69
CA ALA A 147 -16.69 -15.02 19.61
C ALA A 147 -15.84 -16.10 18.92
N ARG A 148 -16.48 -17.23 18.61
CA ARG A 148 -15.79 -18.37 17.97
C ARG A 148 -15.41 -18.02 16.53
N GLU A 149 -16.40 -17.64 15.74
CA GLU A 149 -16.25 -17.32 14.32
C GLU A 149 -16.09 -15.81 14.11
N PRO A 150 -15.26 -15.36 13.16
CA PRO A 150 -15.18 -13.95 12.78
C PRO A 150 -16.39 -13.54 11.94
N GLU A 151 -16.72 -12.25 11.98
CA GLU A 151 -17.57 -11.58 11.01
C GLU A 151 -16.77 -11.30 9.74
N THR A 152 -17.46 -11.38 8.59
CA THR A 152 -16.89 -11.14 7.28
C THR A 152 -17.38 -9.81 6.74
N TRP A 153 -16.43 -8.96 6.34
CA TRP A 153 -16.68 -7.66 5.72
C TRP A 153 -15.92 -7.55 4.41
N THR A 154 -16.44 -6.79 3.47
CA THR A 154 -15.85 -6.56 2.16
C THR A 154 -15.49 -5.09 2.01
N VAL A 155 -14.29 -4.84 1.48
CA VAL A 155 -13.87 -3.53 0.99
C VAL A 155 -13.80 -3.64 -0.52
N LEU A 156 -14.59 -2.83 -1.21
CA LEU A 156 -14.63 -2.72 -2.66
C LEU A 156 -14.25 -1.31 -3.07
N ILE A 157 -13.43 -1.19 -4.11
CA ILE A 157 -13.22 0.03 -4.87
C ILE A 157 -13.63 -0.29 -6.30
N ASP A 158 -14.54 0.50 -6.86
CA ASP A 158 -14.96 0.34 -8.24
C ASP A 158 -13.97 0.98 -9.24
N ASP A 159 -14.36 1.04 -10.51
CA ASP A 159 -13.56 1.60 -11.59
C ASP A 159 -13.46 3.13 -11.55
N LEU A 160 -14.37 3.80 -10.85
CA LEU A 160 -14.38 5.25 -10.62
C LEU A 160 -13.59 5.66 -9.38
N GLY A 161 -13.26 4.70 -8.52
CA GLY A 161 -12.55 4.94 -7.26
C GLY A 161 -13.46 5.10 -6.05
N ASP A 162 -14.77 4.85 -6.20
CA ASP A 162 -15.70 4.91 -5.08
C ASP A 162 -15.48 3.73 -4.14
N ILE A 163 -15.35 4.03 -2.84
CA ILE A 163 -15.07 3.04 -1.81
C ILE A 163 -16.38 2.58 -1.18
N LYS A 164 -16.55 1.27 -1.08
CA LYS A 164 -17.70 0.63 -0.42
C LYS A 164 -17.22 -0.37 0.62
N VAL A 165 -17.66 -0.18 1.87
CA VAL A 165 -17.38 -1.09 2.99
C VAL A 165 -18.68 -1.71 3.48
N GLU A 166 -18.81 -3.02 3.39
CA GLU A 166 -20.06 -3.73 3.69
C GLU A 166 -19.83 -5.00 4.50
N ARG A 167 -20.80 -5.32 5.36
CA ARG A 167 -20.85 -6.63 6.00
C ARG A 167 -21.33 -7.65 4.98
N ALA A 168 -20.62 -8.76 4.83
CA ALA A 168 -21.06 -9.85 3.97
C ALA A 168 -22.31 -10.51 4.58
N SER A 169 -23.42 -10.51 3.84
CA SER A 169 -24.60 -11.31 4.17
C SER A 169 -24.41 -12.71 3.61
N ASN A 170 -24.28 -13.71 4.49
CA ASN A 170 -24.43 -15.12 4.10
C ASN A 170 -25.89 -15.48 3.89
#